data_AF-A0A1Z9C875-F1
#
_entry.id   AF-A0A1Z9C875-F1
#
_cell.length_a   1.000
_cell.length_b   1.000
_cell.length_c   1.000
_cell.angle_alpha   90.00
_cell.angle_beta   90.00
_cell.angle_gamma   90.00
#
_symmetry.space_group_name_H-M   'P 1'
#
loop_
_entity.id
_entity.type
_entity.pdbx_description
1 polymer ?
#
loop_
_entity_poly.entity_id
_entity_poly.type
_entity_poly.pdbx_seq_one_letter_code
_entity_poly.pdbx_strand_id
1 'polypeptide(L)'
;MTEEVQTAEAVETNEPVEAVETESSEVETQEQESPTDDTPQVEETIEEKAARLEKEHEKAIRKIKRQTAAYSSTQKAYNELKQKLEENQSQQPNREQPKEPTINDTNPDGSPVYETLDDFNEALINFRAEQKVKSALREREEQSLKQKQAEAQAQRQKLVQEQEAKFSEVNPDYQESREDFVEHTSNMRIDPQVENAMIEVAIEAGAMADVIHYFGADGGARLGEFDEIASLPAWKAAIRINDIIKGNKRSETPQTKTRPMPKPIKSVSGTGKPQKSLDSMSGDEVLKTLGLK
;
A
#
# COMPACT_ATOMS: atom_id res chain seq x y z
N MET A 1 77.77 -28.87 4.09
CA MET A 1 77.21 -28.89 2.72
C MET A 1 76.09 -27.86 2.75
N THR A 2 76.40 -26.57 2.47
CA THR A 2 76.22 -25.87 1.17
C THR A 2 74.73 -25.87 0.78
N GLU A 3 73.99 -24.77 0.62
CA GLU A 3 74.21 -23.39 0.11
C GLU A 3 73.28 -22.41 0.91
N GLU A 4 73.54 -21.14 1.25
CA GLU A 4 73.78 -19.91 0.45
C GLU A 4 72.68 -19.64 -0.60
N VAL A 5 71.81 -18.59 -0.53
CA VAL A 5 71.99 -17.16 -0.93
C VAL A 5 70.55 -16.55 -0.96
N GLN A 6 70.21 -15.53 -0.14
CA GLN A 6 70.23 -14.06 -0.37
C GLN A 6 68.98 -13.46 -1.09
N THR A 7 68.18 -12.62 -0.40
CA THR A 7 68.09 -11.11 -0.39
C THR A 7 66.98 -10.57 -1.31
N ALA A 8 66.20 -9.51 -1.04
CA ALA A 8 66.38 -8.23 -0.32
C ALA A 8 65.03 -7.75 0.31
N GLU A 9 64.94 -7.09 1.49
CA GLU A 9 65.14 -5.64 1.80
C GLU A 9 64.15 -4.72 1.03
N ALA A 10 63.40 -3.73 1.54
CA ALA A 10 63.37 -2.85 2.74
C ALA A 10 61.91 -2.26 2.87
N VAL A 11 61.27 -1.97 4.03
CA VAL A 11 61.39 -0.81 4.98
C VAL A 11 61.15 0.55 4.23
N GLU A 12 60.29 1.54 4.56
CA GLU A 12 59.82 2.16 5.82
C GLU A 12 58.62 3.14 5.56
N THR A 13 57.74 3.28 6.56
CA THR A 13 56.97 4.46 7.08
C THR A 13 56.70 5.75 6.26
N ASN A 14 55.47 6.31 6.35
CA ASN A 14 55.08 7.38 7.31
C ASN A 14 53.70 8.02 6.99
N GLU A 15 52.87 8.21 8.03
CA GLU A 15 51.79 9.21 8.18
C GLU A 15 52.38 10.65 8.15
N PRO A 16 51.64 11.78 7.92
CA PRO A 16 50.50 12.21 8.75
C PRO A 16 49.41 13.17 8.14
N VAL A 17 48.41 13.42 9.00
CA VAL A 17 47.37 14.48 9.18
C VAL A 17 47.63 15.88 8.57
N GLU A 18 46.62 16.56 7.97
CA GLU A 18 46.03 17.87 8.38
C GLU A 18 45.05 18.51 7.37
N ALA A 19 44.30 19.50 7.90
CA ALA A 19 43.11 20.20 7.43
C ALA A 19 43.21 20.96 6.08
N VAL A 20 42.04 21.20 5.47
CA VAL A 20 41.89 22.22 4.40
C VAL A 20 40.72 23.14 4.71
N GLU A 21 41.07 24.35 5.13
CA GLU A 21 40.28 25.58 5.07
C GLU A 21 41.05 26.51 4.13
N THR A 22 40.44 27.03 3.06
CA THR A 22 40.61 28.41 2.57
C THR A 22 39.87 28.68 1.25
N GLU A 23 39.33 29.90 1.23
CA GLU A 23 38.54 30.59 0.22
C GLU A 23 39.28 30.99 -1.06
N SER A 24 38.45 31.22 -2.10
CA SER A 24 38.54 32.27 -3.13
C SER A 24 39.68 32.27 -4.15
N SER A 25 39.30 32.13 -5.43
CA SER A 25 39.65 33.13 -6.46
C SER A 25 38.74 33.03 -7.69
N GLU A 26 38.37 34.22 -8.16
CA GLU A 26 37.54 34.63 -9.28
C GLU A 26 38.12 34.28 -10.67
N VAL A 27 37.36 34.68 -11.72
CA VAL A 27 37.72 34.82 -13.15
C VAL A 27 37.36 33.54 -13.97
N GLU A 28 36.59 33.54 -15.07
CA GLU A 28 36.38 34.52 -16.14
C GLU A 28 35.07 34.22 -16.89
N THR A 29 34.39 35.28 -17.30
CA THR A 29 33.23 35.29 -18.21
C THR A 29 33.63 34.78 -19.60
N GLN A 30 32.94 33.77 -20.14
CA GLN A 30 32.93 33.50 -21.58
C GLN A 30 31.49 33.40 -22.08
N GLU A 31 31.13 34.38 -22.91
CA GLU A 31 29.94 34.41 -23.75
C GLU A 31 29.99 33.24 -24.74
N GLN A 32 28.91 32.45 -24.80
CA GLN A 32 28.66 31.57 -25.92
C GLN A 32 27.19 31.72 -26.35
N GLU A 33 27.01 32.34 -27.52
CA GLU A 33 25.74 32.55 -28.20
C GLU A 33 25.12 31.22 -28.68
N SER A 34 23.90 30.94 -28.19
CA SER A 34 22.74 30.29 -28.85
C SER A 34 22.87 28.85 -29.44
N PRO A 35 21.79 28.04 -29.36
CA PRO A 35 20.72 28.21 -30.35
C PRO A 35 19.33 28.31 -29.71
N THR A 36 18.56 29.24 -30.26
CA THR A 36 17.13 29.44 -30.04
C THR A 36 16.37 28.15 -30.37
N ASP A 37 15.82 27.50 -29.34
CA ASP A 37 14.83 26.44 -29.50
C ASP A 37 13.49 27.14 -29.75
N ASP A 38 13.09 27.17 -31.02
CA ASP A 38 11.86 27.77 -31.53
C ASP A 38 10.67 26.84 -31.20
N THR A 39 10.44 26.58 -29.91
CA THR A 39 9.15 26.09 -29.45
C THR A 39 8.17 27.26 -29.45
N PRO A 40 6.98 27.16 -30.08
CA PRO A 40 5.98 28.21 -29.98
C PRO A 40 5.59 28.33 -28.50
N GLN A 41 6.06 29.39 -27.84
CA GLN A 41 5.48 29.86 -26.60
C GLN A 41 4.04 30.21 -26.94
N VAL A 42 3.12 29.30 -26.60
CA VAL A 42 1.72 29.65 -26.47
C VAL A 42 1.70 30.71 -25.36
N GLU A 43 1.64 31.99 -25.75
CA GLU A 43 1.47 33.09 -24.83
C GLU A 43 0.13 32.87 -24.11
N GLU A 44 0.18 32.20 -22.94
CA GLU A 44 -0.94 32.10 -22.02
C GLU A 44 -1.47 33.51 -21.82
N THR A 45 -2.73 33.71 -22.20
CA THR A 45 -3.41 34.97 -21.96
C THR A 45 -3.37 35.29 -20.46
N ILE A 46 -3.29 36.58 -20.11
CA ILE A 46 -3.25 37.03 -18.70
C ILE A 46 -4.40 36.41 -17.88
N GLU A 47 -5.53 36.14 -18.54
CA GLU A 47 -6.71 35.48 -17.97
C GLU A 47 -6.51 33.98 -17.70
N GLU A 48 -5.85 33.22 -18.58
CA GLU A 48 -5.48 31.82 -18.32
C GLU A 48 -4.45 31.70 -17.20
N LYS A 49 -3.47 32.61 -17.18
CA LYS A 49 -2.43 32.64 -16.13
C LYS A 49 -3.03 32.97 -14.76
N ALA A 50 -4.02 33.87 -14.72
CA ALA A 50 -4.78 34.19 -13.52
C ALA A 50 -5.65 33.00 -13.05
N ALA A 51 -6.35 32.34 -13.97
CA ALA A 51 -7.18 31.17 -13.64
C ALA A 51 -6.33 29.97 -13.16
N ARG A 52 -5.12 29.79 -13.69
CA ARG A 52 -4.16 28.77 -13.23
C ARG A 52 -3.65 29.07 -11.83
N LEU A 53 -3.24 30.32 -11.57
CA LEU A 53 -2.82 30.78 -10.24
C LEU A 53 -3.94 30.66 -9.20
N GLU A 54 -5.19 30.97 -9.57
CA GLU A 54 -6.33 30.85 -8.68
C GLU A 54 -6.62 29.37 -8.34
N LYS A 55 -6.55 28.46 -9.31
CA LYS A 55 -6.64 27.01 -9.08
C LYS A 55 -5.49 26.48 -8.21
N GLU A 56 -4.26 26.92 -8.44
CA GLU A 56 -3.10 26.54 -7.62
C GLU A 56 -3.24 27.04 -6.18
N HIS A 57 -3.71 28.28 -5.99
CA HIS A 57 -3.94 28.86 -4.68
C HIS A 57 -5.09 28.15 -3.95
N GLU A 58 -6.18 27.80 -4.64
CA GLU A 58 -7.27 27.02 -4.05
C GLU A 58 -6.81 25.61 -3.64
N LYS A 59 -5.98 24.95 -4.48
CA LYS A 59 -5.34 23.67 -4.14
C LYS A 59 -4.44 23.83 -2.90
N ALA A 60 -3.64 24.89 -2.82
CA ALA A 60 -2.77 25.17 -1.67
C ALA A 60 -3.57 25.42 -0.38
N ILE A 61 -4.67 26.18 -0.45
CA ILE A 61 -5.55 26.42 0.71
C ILE A 61 -6.22 25.12 1.16
N ARG A 62 -6.71 24.29 0.24
CA ARG A 62 -7.26 22.97 0.58
C ARG A 62 -6.20 22.08 1.23
N LYS A 63 -4.96 22.10 0.72
CA LYS A 63 -3.80 21.39 1.29
C LYS A 63 -3.51 21.83 2.72
N ILE A 64 -3.44 23.14 2.96
CA ILE A 64 -3.23 23.71 4.31
C ILE A 64 -4.37 23.30 5.25
N LYS A 65 -5.64 23.44 4.83
CA LYS A 65 -6.78 23.04 5.67
C LYS A 65 -6.74 21.55 6.03
N ARG A 66 -6.40 20.69 5.08
CA ARG A 66 -6.22 19.24 5.30
C ARG A 66 -5.09 18.97 6.30
N GLN A 67 -3.93 19.60 6.14
CA GLN A 67 -2.80 19.46 7.07
C GLN A 67 -3.16 19.94 8.47
N THR A 68 -3.89 21.06 8.59
CA THR A 68 -4.29 21.60 9.89
C THR A 68 -5.30 20.69 10.60
N ALA A 69 -6.25 20.12 9.85
CA ALA A 69 -7.20 19.13 10.36
C ALA A 69 -6.49 17.84 10.81
N ALA A 70 -5.59 17.31 9.98
CA ALA A 70 -4.76 16.15 10.31
C ALA A 70 -3.96 16.40 11.60
N TYR A 71 -3.29 17.54 11.74
CA TYR A 71 -2.54 17.91 12.94
C TYR A 71 -3.42 17.97 14.19
N SER A 72 -4.64 18.52 14.09
CA SER A 72 -5.57 18.55 15.22
C SER A 72 -6.04 17.16 15.65
N SER A 73 -6.21 16.24 14.69
CA SER A 73 -6.61 14.86 14.95
C SER A 73 -5.47 14.05 15.58
N THR A 74 -4.22 14.25 15.12
CA THR A 74 -3.05 13.56 15.68
C THR A 74 -2.77 14.01 17.10
N GLN A 75 -3.00 15.28 17.43
CA GLN A 75 -2.85 15.79 18.79
C GLN A 75 -3.87 15.17 19.76
N LYS A 76 -5.13 14.98 19.32
CA LYS A 76 -6.15 14.27 20.11
C LYS A 76 -5.81 12.79 20.30
N ALA A 77 -5.42 12.10 19.22
CA ALA A 77 -5.01 10.70 19.28
C ALA A 77 -3.77 10.49 20.16
N TYR A 78 -2.83 11.44 20.16
CA TYR A 78 -1.67 11.42 21.04
C TYR A 78 -2.08 11.52 22.52
N ASN A 79 -3.02 12.40 22.84
CA ASN A 79 -3.53 12.54 24.20
C ASN A 79 -4.30 11.29 24.66
N GLU A 80 -5.14 10.71 23.80
CA GLU A 80 -5.85 9.46 24.09
C GLU A 80 -4.89 8.27 24.26
N LEU A 81 -3.85 8.17 23.42
CA LEU A 81 -2.84 7.12 23.54
C LEU A 81 -2.08 7.26 24.86
N LYS A 82 -1.70 8.48 25.23
CA LYS A 82 -1.03 8.77 26.51
C LYS A 82 -1.90 8.33 27.69
N GLN A 83 -3.20 8.62 27.64
CA GLN A 83 -4.17 8.23 28.66
C GLN A 83 -4.34 6.71 28.74
N LYS A 84 -4.45 6.00 27.61
CA LYS A 84 -4.51 4.53 27.56
C LYS A 84 -3.22 3.85 28.04
N LEU A 85 -2.07 4.49 27.84
CA LEU A 85 -0.79 4.00 28.34
C LEU A 85 -0.72 4.08 29.87
N GLU A 86 -1.22 5.19 30.42
CA GLU A 86 -1.32 5.43 31.87
C GLU A 86 -2.34 4.46 32.53
N GLU A 87 -3.46 4.19 31.86
CA GLU A 87 -4.45 3.19 32.29
C GLU A 87 -3.92 1.74 32.20
N ASN A 88 -3.16 1.38 31.16
CA ASN A 88 -2.57 0.05 31.06
C ASN A 88 -1.42 -0.17 32.04
N GLN A 89 -0.63 0.87 32.34
CA GLN A 89 0.41 0.79 33.38
C GLN A 89 -0.20 0.58 34.77
N SER A 90 -1.40 1.12 35.02
CA SER A 90 -2.11 0.94 36.29
C SER A 90 -2.91 -0.36 36.39
N GLN A 91 -3.13 -1.08 35.28
CA GLN A 91 -3.90 -2.34 35.24
C GLN A 91 -3.07 -3.60 34.95
N GLN A 92 -1.73 -3.53 34.86
CA GLN A 92 -0.96 -4.77 34.74
C GLN A 92 -1.15 -5.63 36.00
N PRO A 93 -1.68 -6.86 35.88
CA PRO A 93 -1.65 -7.80 36.98
C PRO A 93 -0.18 -8.04 37.29
N ASN A 94 0.18 -7.86 38.56
CA ASN A 94 1.52 -8.05 39.08
C ASN A 94 1.96 -9.48 38.74
N ARG A 95 2.64 -9.66 37.60
CA ARG A 95 3.27 -10.93 37.24
C ARG A 95 4.44 -11.04 38.20
N GLU A 96 4.21 -11.71 39.31
CA GLU A 96 5.24 -12.02 40.30
C GLU A 96 6.47 -12.55 39.56
N GLN A 97 7.51 -11.71 39.52
CA GLN A 97 8.78 -12.17 39.00
C GLN A 97 9.31 -13.22 39.98
N PRO A 98 9.87 -14.33 39.48
CA PRO A 98 10.47 -15.33 40.35
C PRO A 98 11.56 -14.67 41.19
N LYS A 99 11.38 -14.70 42.51
CA LYS A 99 12.29 -14.08 43.50
C LYS A 99 13.54 -14.95 43.66
N GLU A 100 14.71 -14.32 43.75
CA GLU A 100 15.96 -15.04 44.06
C GLU A 100 15.87 -15.70 45.44
N PRO A 101 16.26 -16.98 45.58
CA PRO A 101 16.35 -17.67 46.86
C PRO A 101 17.13 -16.86 47.89
N THR A 102 16.62 -16.77 49.11
CA THR A 102 17.35 -16.21 50.24
C THR A 102 17.51 -17.26 51.35
N ILE A 103 18.63 -17.23 52.06
CA ILE A 103 18.93 -18.23 53.11
C ILE A 103 17.90 -18.24 54.25
N ASN A 104 17.16 -17.14 54.42
CA ASN A 104 16.12 -16.99 55.43
C ASN A 104 14.70 -17.25 54.87
N ASP A 105 14.58 -17.77 53.65
CA ASP A 105 13.27 -18.12 53.10
C ASP A 105 12.62 -19.19 53.98
N THR A 106 11.33 -18.99 54.27
CA THR A 106 10.52 -19.88 55.11
C THR A 106 9.31 -20.40 54.34
N ASN A 107 8.97 -21.66 54.61
CA ASN A 107 7.76 -22.29 54.13
C ASN A 107 6.53 -21.61 54.74
N PRO A 108 5.32 -21.80 54.17
CA PRO A 108 4.08 -21.23 54.71
C PRO A 108 3.77 -21.61 56.16
N ASP A 109 4.35 -22.70 56.65
CA ASP A 109 4.24 -23.18 58.04
C ASP A 109 5.29 -22.58 58.99
N GLY A 110 6.19 -21.71 58.48
CA GLY A 110 7.24 -21.04 59.23
C GLY A 110 8.54 -21.85 59.38
N SER A 111 8.63 -23.06 58.83
CA SER A 111 9.88 -23.83 58.80
C SER A 111 10.88 -23.24 57.78
N PRO A 112 12.21 -23.32 58.01
CA PRO A 112 13.19 -22.87 57.02
C PRO A 112 13.08 -23.70 55.73
N VAL A 113 13.15 -23.04 54.57
CA VAL A 113 13.11 -23.71 53.25
C VAL A 113 14.38 -24.53 53.01
N TYR A 114 15.51 -24.08 53.55
CA TYR A 114 16.81 -24.73 53.39
C TYR A 114 17.30 -25.23 54.75
N GLU A 115 17.57 -26.54 54.86
CA GLU A 115 18.03 -27.17 56.11
C GLU A 115 19.54 -26.95 56.33
N THR A 116 20.31 -26.84 55.24
CA THR A 116 21.76 -26.61 55.27
C THR A 116 22.19 -25.47 54.34
N LEU A 117 23.42 -24.97 54.54
CA LEU A 117 24.03 -23.99 53.64
C LEU A 117 24.26 -24.57 52.23
N ASP A 118 24.52 -25.88 52.14
CA ASP A 118 24.71 -26.57 50.88
C ASP A 118 23.40 -26.64 50.08
N ASP A 119 22.26 -26.92 50.74
CA ASP A 119 20.93 -26.90 50.09
C ASP A 119 20.60 -25.51 49.53
N PHE A 120 20.93 -24.45 50.27
CA PHE A 120 20.76 -23.07 49.81
C PHE A 120 21.65 -22.77 48.59
N ASN A 121 22.92 -23.20 48.61
CA ASN A 121 23.83 -23.00 47.50
C ASN A 121 23.37 -23.75 46.25
N GLU A 122 22.89 -24.99 46.38
CA GLU A 122 22.32 -25.76 45.27
C GLU A 122 21.08 -25.07 44.70
N ALA A 123 20.16 -24.60 45.56
CA ALA A 123 18.96 -23.88 45.12
C ALA A 123 19.30 -22.56 44.39
N LEU A 124 20.30 -21.82 44.86
CA LEU A 124 20.77 -20.60 44.23
C LEU A 124 21.47 -20.87 42.88
N ILE A 125 22.23 -21.96 42.77
CA ILE A 125 22.81 -22.42 41.50
C ILE A 125 21.70 -22.80 40.51
N ASN A 126 20.72 -23.59 40.93
CA ASN A 126 19.60 -24.01 40.10
C ASN A 126 18.77 -22.80 39.64
N PHE A 127 18.47 -21.86 40.53
CA PHE A 127 17.78 -20.62 40.17
C PHE A 127 18.54 -19.81 39.12
N ARG A 128 19.86 -19.65 39.28
CA ARG A 128 20.69 -18.94 38.29
C ARG A 128 20.75 -19.68 36.95
N ALA A 129 20.82 -21.01 36.97
CA ALA A 129 20.81 -21.83 35.76
C ALA A 129 19.45 -21.69 35.03
N GLU A 130 18.34 -21.79 35.75
CA GLU A 130 17.00 -21.60 35.22
C GLU A 130 16.79 -20.20 34.64
N GLN A 131 17.26 -19.15 35.31
CA GLN A 131 17.21 -17.78 34.81
C GLN A 131 17.98 -17.63 33.49
N LYS A 132 19.19 -18.19 33.39
CA LYS A 132 20.00 -18.17 32.16
C LYS A 132 19.31 -18.92 31.01
N VAL A 133 18.75 -20.09 31.28
CA VAL A 133 18.02 -20.86 30.26
C VAL A 133 16.78 -20.10 29.81
N LYS A 134 16.02 -19.55 30.75
CA LYS A 134 14.81 -18.78 30.46
C LYS A 134 15.11 -17.49 29.69
N SER A 135 16.18 -16.79 30.02
CA SER A 135 16.60 -15.60 29.27
C SER A 135 17.04 -15.96 27.85
N ALA A 136 17.83 -17.03 27.69
CA ALA A 136 18.27 -17.50 26.38
C ALA A 136 17.10 -17.99 25.50
N LEU A 137 16.12 -18.69 26.10
CA LEU A 137 14.90 -19.09 25.39
C LEU A 137 14.07 -17.90 24.95
N ARG A 138 13.85 -16.92 25.84
CA ARG A 138 13.13 -15.68 25.48
C ARG A 138 13.83 -14.91 24.37
N GLU A 139 15.14 -14.75 24.46
CA GLU A 139 15.92 -14.06 23.42
C GLU A 139 15.81 -14.79 22.08
N ARG A 140 15.89 -16.12 22.08
CA ARG A 140 15.70 -16.94 20.87
C ARG A 140 14.29 -16.82 20.30
N GLU A 141 13.27 -16.84 21.15
CA GLU A 141 11.87 -16.65 20.74
C GLU A 141 11.64 -15.27 20.14
N GLU A 142 12.15 -14.21 20.78
CA GLU A 142 12.07 -12.84 20.27
C GLU A 142 12.81 -12.68 18.94
N GLN A 143 14.01 -13.24 18.81
CA GLN A 143 14.76 -13.23 17.55
C GLN A 143 14.01 -13.99 16.45
N SER A 144 13.45 -15.16 16.75
CA SER A 144 12.67 -15.94 15.78
C SER A 144 11.40 -15.21 15.34
N LEU A 145 10.70 -14.55 16.28
CA LEU A 145 9.52 -13.74 15.96
C LEU A 145 9.88 -12.55 15.07
N LYS A 146 10.97 -11.83 15.39
CA LYS A 146 11.46 -10.72 14.56
C LYS A 146 11.86 -11.18 13.15
N GLN A 147 12.55 -12.31 13.02
CA GLN A 147 12.92 -12.88 11.73
C GLN A 147 11.67 -13.26 10.91
N LYS A 148 10.71 -13.97 11.50
CA LYS A 148 9.46 -14.32 10.82
C LYS A 148 8.67 -13.10 10.37
N GLN A 149 8.63 -12.04 11.19
CA GLN A 149 7.96 -10.80 10.83
C GLN A 149 8.67 -10.09 9.67
N ALA A 150 10.00 -10.02 9.69
CA ALA A 150 10.79 -9.44 8.61
C ALA A 150 10.65 -10.23 7.29
N GLU A 151 10.66 -11.57 7.36
CA GLU A 151 10.43 -12.43 6.20
C GLU A 151 9.04 -12.23 5.61
N ALA A 152 8.00 -12.19 6.45
CA ALA A 152 6.64 -11.95 6.00
C ALA A 152 6.48 -10.56 5.35
N GLN A 153 7.09 -9.52 5.91
CA GLN A 153 7.09 -8.18 5.33
C GLN A 153 7.83 -8.14 3.98
N ALA A 154 8.99 -8.79 3.87
CA ALA A 154 9.74 -8.87 2.62
C ALA A 154 8.96 -9.62 1.53
N GLN A 155 8.27 -10.71 1.88
CA GLN A 155 7.40 -11.43 0.94
C GLN A 155 6.22 -10.57 0.47
N ARG A 156 5.56 -9.85 1.39
CA ARG A 156 4.48 -8.91 1.05
C ARG A 156 4.97 -7.80 0.12
N GLN A 157 6.13 -7.19 0.41
CA GLN A 157 6.71 -6.15 -0.45
C GLN A 157 7.01 -6.66 -1.85
N LYS A 158 7.56 -7.88 -2.00
CA LYS A 158 7.78 -8.49 -3.32
C LYS A 158 6.48 -8.67 -4.09
N LEU A 159 5.44 -9.21 -3.44
CA LEU A 159 4.13 -9.38 -4.07
C LEU A 159 3.52 -8.05 -4.52
N VAL A 160 3.64 -7.00 -3.70
CA VAL A 160 3.17 -5.66 -4.08
C VAL A 160 3.95 -5.13 -5.27
N GLN A 161 5.29 -5.19 -5.25
CA GLN A 161 6.12 -4.74 -6.38
C GLN A 161 5.80 -5.47 -7.69
N GLU A 162 5.56 -6.78 -7.65
CA GLU A 162 5.15 -7.55 -8.81
C GLU A 162 3.76 -7.14 -9.34
N GLN A 163 2.82 -6.81 -8.45
CA GLN A 163 1.50 -6.31 -8.82
C GLN A 163 1.60 -4.90 -9.43
N GLU A 164 2.36 -4.00 -8.80
CA GLU A 164 2.58 -2.64 -9.29
C GLU A 164 3.23 -2.63 -10.68
N ALA A 165 4.25 -3.47 -10.90
CA ALA A 165 4.92 -3.58 -12.20
C ALA A 165 3.97 -4.04 -13.31
N LYS A 166 3.13 -5.05 -13.05
CA LYS A 166 2.13 -5.51 -14.04
C LYS A 166 1.05 -4.46 -14.29
N PHE A 167 0.66 -3.72 -13.25
CA PHE A 167 -0.40 -2.72 -13.36
C PHE A 167 0.09 -1.47 -14.10
N SER A 168 1.32 -1.02 -13.87
CA SER A 168 1.89 0.15 -14.53
C SER A 168 2.16 -0.05 -16.02
N GLU A 169 2.40 -1.29 -16.46
CA GLU A 169 2.47 -1.64 -17.89
C GLU A 169 1.14 -1.38 -18.63
N VAL A 170 0.01 -1.51 -17.93
CA VAL A 170 -1.34 -1.36 -18.52
C VAL A 170 -1.91 0.03 -18.26
N ASN A 171 -1.53 0.68 -17.16
CA ASN A 171 -2.04 1.98 -16.72
C ASN A 171 -0.89 3.00 -16.63
N PRO A 172 -0.69 3.83 -17.66
CA PRO A 172 0.42 4.80 -17.70
C PRO A 172 0.31 5.88 -16.60
N ASP A 173 -0.91 6.20 -16.18
CA ASP A 173 -1.18 7.21 -15.13
C ASP A 173 -1.02 6.65 -13.71
N TYR A 174 -0.62 5.37 -13.58
CA TYR A 174 -0.44 4.72 -12.28
C TYR A 174 0.58 5.45 -11.41
N GLN A 175 1.69 5.91 -12.01
CA GLN A 175 2.76 6.53 -11.26
C GLN A 175 2.31 7.83 -10.57
N GLU A 176 1.57 8.69 -11.28
CA GLU A 176 0.98 9.92 -10.72
C GLU A 176 -0.04 9.57 -9.63
N SER A 177 -0.91 8.60 -9.89
CA SER A 177 -1.90 8.15 -8.89
C SER A 177 -1.23 7.62 -7.62
N ARG A 178 -0.13 6.86 -7.77
CA ARG A 178 0.63 6.32 -6.65
C ARG A 178 1.30 7.43 -5.84
N GLU A 179 1.84 8.45 -6.50
CA GLU A 179 2.45 9.59 -5.84
C GLU A 179 1.42 10.36 -5.00
N ASP A 180 0.24 10.65 -5.55
CA ASP A 180 -0.85 11.29 -4.84
C ASP A 180 -1.33 10.47 -3.63
N PHE A 181 -1.47 9.15 -3.80
CA PHE A 181 -1.87 8.25 -2.72
C PHE A 181 -0.81 8.17 -1.61
N VAL A 182 0.47 8.05 -1.97
CA VAL A 182 1.58 7.98 -1.00
C VAL A 182 1.74 9.29 -0.25
N GLU A 183 1.65 10.45 -0.94
CA GLU A 183 1.72 11.75 -0.28
C GLU A 183 0.60 11.90 0.76
N HIS A 184 -0.63 11.50 0.43
CA HIS A 184 -1.76 11.57 1.34
C HIS A 184 -1.60 10.63 2.54
N THR A 185 -1.31 9.36 2.28
CA THR A 185 -1.19 8.33 3.34
C THR A 185 0.00 8.55 4.26
N SER A 186 1.12 9.08 3.77
CA SER A 186 2.31 9.39 4.58
C SER A 186 2.04 10.40 5.71
N ASN A 187 1.04 11.25 5.53
CA ASN A 187 0.64 12.27 6.50
C ASN A 187 -0.54 11.81 7.39
N MET A 188 -1.13 10.65 7.07
CA MET A 188 -2.29 10.12 7.75
C MET A 188 -1.87 9.16 8.86
N ARG A 189 -2.45 9.32 10.05
CA ARG A 189 -2.27 8.36 11.14
C ARG A 189 -3.44 7.39 11.14
N ILE A 190 -3.22 6.22 10.54
CA ILE A 190 -4.20 5.14 10.49
C ILE A 190 -3.94 4.21 11.68
N ASP A 191 -5.00 3.64 12.26
CA ASP A 191 -4.84 2.59 13.25
C ASP A 191 -4.13 1.39 12.60
N PRO A 192 -3.02 0.87 13.17
CA PRO A 192 -2.26 -0.22 12.55
C PRO A 192 -3.09 -1.48 12.28
N GLN A 193 -4.14 -1.75 13.07
CA GLN A 193 -5.03 -2.89 12.82
C GLN A 193 -5.91 -2.66 11.59
N VAL A 194 -6.36 -1.42 11.38
CA VAL A 194 -7.16 -1.03 10.22
C VAL A 194 -6.31 -1.05 8.97
N GLU A 195 -5.13 -0.44 9.03
CA GLU A 195 -4.15 -0.43 7.92
C GLU A 195 -3.79 -1.86 7.49
N ASN A 196 -3.40 -2.72 8.44
CA ASN A 196 -3.08 -4.11 8.14
C ASN A 196 -4.25 -4.86 7.51
N ALA A 197 -5.49 -4.66 8.00
CA ALA A 197 -6.66 -5.33 7.43
C ALA A 197 -6.97 -4.88 5.99
N MET A 198 -6.78 -3.59 5.68
CA MET A 198 -6.92 -3.09 4.31
C MET A 198 -5.84 -3.66 3.38
N ILE A 199 -4.58 -3.64 3.82
CA ILE A 199 -3.45 -4.16 3.05
C ILE A 199 -3.58 -5.66 2.82
N GLU A 200 -3.97 -6.44 3.83
CA GLU A 200 -4.14 -7.89 3.71
C GLU A 200 -5.19 -8.25 2.67
N VAL A 201 -6.36 -7.63 2.71
CA VAL A 201 -7.41 -7.87 1.70
C VAL A 201 -6.93 -7.50 0.29
N ALA A 202 -6.23 -6.38 0.14
CA ALA A 202 -5.73 -5.92 -1.15
C ALA A 202 -4.65 -6.85 -1.73
N ILE A 203 -3.71 -7.30 -0.89
CA ILE A 203 -2.65 -8.25 -1.29
C ILE A 203 -3.25 -9.62 -1.61
N GLU A 204 -4.13 -10.16 -0.76
CA GLU A 204 -4.78 -11.47 -0.98
C GLU A 204 -5.60 -11.49 -2.27
N ALA A 205 -6.27 -10.37 -2.60
CA ALA A 205 -7.03 -10.23 -3.83
C ALA A 205 -6.17 -9.96 -5.08
N GLY A 206 -4.86 -9.79 -4.92
CA GLY A 206 -3.93 -9.47 -6.00
C GLY A 206 -4.13 -8.08 -6.60
N ALA A 207 -4.68 -7.14 -5.82
CA ALA A 207 -5.29 -5.90 -6.30
C ALA A 207 -4.72 -4.66 -5.58
N MET A 208 -3.52 -4.74 -5.00
CA MET A 208 -2.95 -3.61 -4.25
C MET A 208 -2.75 -2.39 -5.16
N ALA A 209 -2.21 -2.60 -6.35
CA ALA A 209 -2.02 -1.54 -7.34
C ALA A 209 -3.38 -0.94 -7.80
N ASP A 210 -4.41 -1.77 -8.00
CA ASP A 210 -5.76 -1.31 -8.35
C ASP A 210 -6.33 -0.39 -7.27
N VAL A 211 -6.12 -0.72 -5.99
CA VAL A 211 -6.59 0.06 -4.84
C VAL A 211 -5.85 1.39 -4.76
N ILE A 212 -4.53 1.38 -4.89
CA ILE A 212 -3.70 2.60 -4.93
C ILE A 212 -4.16 3.51 -6.06
N HIS A 213 -4.31 2.96 -7.27
CA HIS A 213 -4.77 3.71 -8.42
C HIS A 213 -6.18 4.26 -8.22
N TYR A 214 -7.11 3.46 -7.69
CA TYR A 214 -8.49 3.89 -7.44
C TYR A 214 -8.56 5.15 -6.56
N PHE A 215 -7.75 5.21 -5.51
CA PHE A 215 -7.77 6.35 -4.59
C PHE A 215 -6.95 7.55 -5.09
N GLY A 216 -5.82 7.28 -5.76
CA GLY A 216 -4.90 8.29 -6.27
C GLY A 216 -5.30 8.90 -7.61
N ALA A 217 -6.12 8.21 -8.41
CA ALA A 217 -6.55 8.70 -9.71
C ALA A 217 -7.30 10.04 -9.63
N ASP A 218 -7.32 10.76 -10.76
CA ASP A 218 -7.97 12.06 -10.92
C ASP A 218 -7.48 13.13 -9.92
N GLY A 219 -6.18 13.12 -9.58
CA GLY A 219 -5.59 14.06 -8.62
C GLY A 219 -6.01 13.78 -7.18
N GLY A 220 -6.19 12.50 -6.83
CA GLY A 220 -6.63 12.08 -5.50
C GLY A 220 -8.09 12.44 -5.17
N ALA A 221 -8.98 12.48 -6.16
CA ALA A 221 -10.38 12.85 -5.96
C ALA A 221 -11.10 11.94 -4.94
N ARG A 222 -10.64 10.69 -4.79
CA ARG A 222 -11.21 9.68 -3.89
C ARG A 222 -10.43 9.49 -2.59
N LEU A 223 -9.42 10.31 -2.31
CA LEU A 223 -8.69 10.24 -1.03
C LEU A 223 -9.58 10.51 0.19
N GLY A 224 -10.66 11.28 0.04
CA GLY A 224 -11.66 11.46 1.10
C GLY A 224 -12.42 10.16 1.42
N GLU A 225 -12.68 9.31 0.42
CA GLU A 225 -13.28 7.99 0.64
C GLU A 225 -12.29 7.08 1.39
N PHE A 226 -11.00 7.18 1.08
CA PHE A 226 -9.96 6.47 1.83
C PHE A 226 -9.93 6.90 3.30
N ASP A 227 -10.02 8.21 3.57
CA ASP A 227 -10.08 8.74 4.94
C ASP A 227 -11.27 8.18 5.73
N GLU A 228 -12.44 8.14 5.09
CA GLU A 228 -13.64 7.56 5.67
C GLU A 228 -13.44 6.08 5.99
N ILE A 229 -12.88 5.30 5.06
CA ILE A 229 -12.61 3.87 5.26
C ILE A 229 -11.60 3.65 6.39
N ALA A 230 -10.53 4.43 6.45
CA ALA A 230 -9.50 4.34 7.48
C ALA A 230 -10.00 4.74 8.88
N SER A 231 -11.11 5.48 8.97
CA SER A 231 -11.78 5.79 10.25
C SER A 231 -12.70 4.66 10.77
N LEU A 232 -12.96 3.64 9.94
CA LEU A 232 -13.82 2.51 10.30
C LEU A 232 -13.06 1.46 11.14
N PRO A 233 -13.79 0.60 11.89
CA PRO A 233 -13.20 -0.61 12.46
C PRO A 233 -12.59 -1.50 11.37
N ALA A 234 -11.50 -2.19 11.71
CA ALA A 234 -10.68 -2.96 10.76
C ALA A 234 -11.49 -3.91 9.86
N TRP A 235 -12.46 -4.65 10.42
CA TRP A 235 -13.30 -5.56 9.63
C TRP A 235 -14.20 -4.84 8.62
N LYS A 236 -14.69 -3.63 8.94
CA LYS A 236 -15.51 -2.83 8.01
C LYS A 236 -14.63 -2.22 6.93
N ALA A 237 -13.44 -1.74 7.29
CA ALA A 237 -12.47 -1.22 6.35
C ALA A 237 -12.08 -2.29 5.32
N ALA A 238 -11.76 -3.49 5.80
CA ALA A 238 -11.49 -4.66 4.97
C ALA A 238 -12.63 -4.98 3.98
N ILE A 239 -13.89 -4.95 4.44
CA ILE A 239 -15.05 -5.16 3.56
C ILE A 239 -15.14 -4.05 2.49
N ARG A 240 -14.97 -2.78 2.87
CA ARG A 240 -15.04 -1.66 1.92
C ARG A 240 -13.96 -1.75 0.85
N ILE A 241 -12.73 -2.06 1.23
CA ILE A 241 -11.63 -2.30 0.28
C ILE A 241 -11.97 -3.48 -0.65
N ASN A 242 -12.50 -4.58 -0.12
CA ASN A 242 -12.93 -5.72 -0.94
C ASN A 242 -14.04 -5.34 -1.93
N ASP A 243 -14.99 -4.49 -1.52
CA ASP A 243 -16.07 -4.01 -2.39
C ASP A 243 -15.52 -3.12 -3.52
N ILE A 244 -14.54 -2.25 -3.23
CA ILE A 244 -13.83 -1.47 -4.24
C ILE A 244 -13.13 -2.38 -5.24
N ILE A 245 -12.38 -3.38 -4.74
CA ILE A 245 -11.67 -4.36 -5.59
C ILE A 245 -12.66 -5.10 -6.51
N LYS A 246 -13.79 -5.55 -5.98
CA LYS A 246 -14.84 -6.22 -6.78
C LYS A 246 -15.53 -5.27 -7.76
N GLY A 247 -15.69 -4.00 -7.38
CA GLY A 247 -16.23 -2.95 -8.23
C GLY A 247 -15.34 -2.69 -9.45
N ASN A 248 -14.03 -2.55 -9.22
CA ASN A 248 -13.03 -2.33 -10.26
C ASN A 248 -12.92 -3.54 -11.20
N LYS A 249 -12.96 -4.76 -10.66
CA LYS A 249 -12.97 -6.00 -11.48
C LYS A 249 -14.22 -6.16 -12.34
N ARG A 250 -15.34 -5.51 -12.01
CA ARG A 250 -16.56 -5.51 -12.84
C ARG A 250 -16.47 -4.54 -14.02
N SER A 251 -15.73 -3.44 -13.90
CA SER A 251 -15.52 -2.49 -15.00
C SER A 251 -14.56 -3.02 -16.08
N GLU A 252 -13.75 -4.03 -15.77
CA GLU A 252 -12.86 -4.71 -16.73
C GLU A 252 -13.56 -5.82 -17.53
N THR A 253 -14.90 -5.84 -17.60
CA THR A 253 -15.52 -6.70 -18.60
C THR A 253 -15.02 -6.19 -19.95
N PRO A 254 -14.21 -6.97 -20.72
CA PRO A 254 -13.73 -6.51 -22.00
C PRO A 254 -14.98 -6.13 -22.77
N GLN A 255 -15.05 -4.89 -23.24
CA GLN A 255 -16.10 -4.49 -24.17
C GLN A 255 -15.93 -5.41 -25.37
N THR A 256 -16.62 -6.55 -25.34
CA THR A 256 -16.77 -7.42 -26.50
C THR A 256 -17.39 -6.49 -27.51
N LYS A 257 -16.57 -6.01 -28.46
CA LYS A 257 -16.99 -5.19 -29.59
C LYS A 257 -18.30 -5.81 -30.03
N THR A 258 -19.40 -5.10 -29.76
CA THR A 258 -20.73 -5.59 -30.07
C THR A 258 -20.73 -5.77 -31.57
N ARG A 259 -20.55 -7.02 -32.03
CA ARG A 259 -20.74 -7.36 -33.42
C ARG A 259 -22.14 -6.83 -33.76
N PRO A 260 -22.29 -5.97 -34.77
CA PRO A 260 -23.61 -5.46 -35.12
C PRO A 260 -24.51 -6.68 -35.34
N MET A 261 -25.61 -6.76 -34.59
CA MET A 261 -26.59 -7.82 -34.78
C MET A 261 -26.94 -7.90 -36.26
N PRO A 262 -27.05 -9.10 -36.84
CA PRO A 262 -27.52 -9.23 -38.21
C PRO A 262 -28.87 -8.53 -38.31
N LYS A 263 -28.97 -7.59 -39.26
CA LYS A 263 -30.19 -6.79 -39.47
C LYS A 263 -31.38 -7.75 -39.61
N PRO A 264 -32.51 -7.50 -38.93
CA PRO A 264 -33.68 -8.36 -39.04
C PRO A 264 -34.06 -8.51 -40.53
N ILE A 265 -34.32 -9.75 -40.93
CA ILE A 265 -34.75 -10.10 -42.29
C ILE A 265 -36.01 -9.28 -42.57
N LYS A 266 -35.95 -8.41 -43.58
CA LYS A 266 -37.10 -7.63 -44.03
C LYS A 266 -38.24 -8.61 -44.31
N SER A 267 -39.41 -8.37 -43.72
CA SER A 267 -40.60 -9.15 -44.02
C SER A 267 -40.86 -9.06 -45.52
N VAL A 268 -40.98 -10.23 -46.14
CA VAL A 268 -41.38 -10.35 -47.54
C VAL A 268 -42.82 -9.85 -47.62
N SER A 269 -43.01 -8.63 -48.10
CA SER A 269 -44.31 -8.11 -48.52
C SER A 269 -44.77 -8.95 -49.71
N GLY A 270 -45.61 -9.96 -49.43
CA GLY A 270 -46.24 -10.78 -50.46
C GLY A 270 -47.40 -10.02 -51.07
N THR A 271 -47.19 -9.43 -52.26
CA THR A 271 -48.25 -8.87 -53.09
C THR A 271 -49.04 -10.00 -53.75
N GLY A 272 -49.86 -10.70 -52.97
CA GLY A 272 -50.88 -11.60 -53.53
C GLY A 272 -52.02 -10.76 -54.11
N LYS A 273 -52.23 -10.82 -55.43
CA LYS A 273 -53.44 -10.26 -56.06
C LYS A 273 -54.66 -10.94 -55.43
N PRO A 274 -55.70 -10.20 -55.00
CA PRO A 274 -56.91 -10.82 -54.45
C PRO A 274 -57.57 -11.65 -55.55
N GLN A 275 -57.66 -12.97 -55.34
CA GLN A 275 -58.50 -13.83 -56.17
C GLN A 275 -59.97 -13.44 -55.90
N LYS A 276 -60.71 -13.12 -56.96
CA LYS A 276 -62.16 -12.94 -56.88
C LYS A 276 -62.78 -14.23 -56.35
N SER A 277 -63.71 -14.12 -55.41
CA SER A 277 -64.48 -15.26 -54.92
C SER A 277 -65.31 -15.85 -56.07
N LEU A 278 -65.51 -17.18 -56.07
CA LEU A 278 -66.27 -17.90 -57.10
C LEU A 278 -67.67 -17.32 -57.34
N ASP A 279 -68.31 -16.76 -56.31
CA ASP A 279 -69.62 -16.10 -56.40
C ASP A 279 -69.62 -14.78 -57.19
N SER A 280 -68.45 -14.20 -57.43
CA SER A 280 -68.28 -12.92 -58.13
C SER A 280 -67.69 -13.09 -59.54
N MET A 281 -67.51 -14.33 -60.00
CA MET A 281 -67.07 -14.64 -61.35
C MET A 281 -68.27 -14.81 -62.29
N SER A 282 -68.15 -14.28 -63.50
CA SER A 282 -69.12 -14.58 -64.55
C SER A 282 -68.99 -16.05 -64.99
N GLY A 283 -70.08 -16.66 -65.48
CA GLY A 283 -70.10 -18.09 -65.83
C GLY A 283 -69.00 -18.51 -66.80
N ASP A 284 -68.60 -17.64 -67.73
CA ASP A 284 -67.50 -17.90 -68.66
C ASP A 284 -66.10 -17.84 -67.99
N GLU A 285 -65.94 -17.02 -66.95
CA GLU A 285 -64.69 -16.95 -66.19
C GLU A 285 -64.50 -18.20 -65.33
N VAL A 286 -65.58 -18.75 -64.76
CA VAL A 286 -65.54 -20.00 -63.98
C VAL A 286 -65.16 -21.19 -64.87
N LEU A 287 -65.69 -21.27 -66.09
CA LEU A 287 -65.35 -22.35 -67.02
C LEU A 287 -63.88 -22.31 -67.45
N LYS A 288 -63.31 -21.09 -67.61
CA LYS A 288 -61.88 -20.92 -67.88
C LYS A 288 -61.00 -21.30 -66.70
N THR A 289 -61.38 -20.95 -65.47
CA THR A 289 -60.56 -21.31 -64.30
C THR A 289 -60.61 -22.81 -63.99
N LEU A 290 -61.69 -23.50 -64.34
CA LEU A 290 -61.82 -24.95 -64.22
C LEU A 290 -61.27 -25.74 -65.43
N GLY A 291 -60.77 -25.04 -66.47
CA GLY A 291 -60.17 -25.69 -67.65
C GLY A 291 -61.17 -26.45 -68.53
N LEU A 292 -62.45 -26.06 -68.50
CA LEU A 292 -63.53 -26.74 -69.23
C LEU A 292 -63.89 -26.06 -70.56
N LYS A 293 -63.11 -25.07 -71.00
CA LYS A 293 -63.16 -24.43 -72.32
C LYS A 293 -61.81 -23.84 -72.70
#